data_AF-A0A0N4W0A2-F1
#
_entry.id   AF-A0A0N4W0A2-F1
#
_cell.length_a   1.000
_cell.length_b   1.000
_cell.length_c   1.000
_cell.angle_alpha   90.00
_cell.angle_beta   90.00
_cell.angle_gamma   90.00
#
_symmetry.space_group_name_H-M   'P 1'
#
loop_
_entity.id
_entity.type
_entity.pdbx_description
1 polymer ?
#
loop_
_entity_poly.entity_id
_entity_poly.type
_entity_poly.pdbx_seq_one_letter_code
_entity_poly.pdbx_strand_id
1 'polypeptide(L)'
;MEECRKKFSLPLPEPVSDKWIVVTSIRYPSEDVKRLASLDGWNLVVVADVKTPKDWHLDAPGVHFLSLDVQTKLGFRITTLLPENSYTRKNVGYLYAIQMGAKWIYDTDDDNKPFGKGLDQFDFTERISSLCSSRNDSATATNIS
;
A
#
# COMPACT_ATOMS: atom_id res chain seq x y z
N MET A 1 9.52 12.65 -15.85
CA MET A 1 8.55 11.82 -15.10
C MET A 1 8.68 10.32 -15.38
N GLU A 2 9.53 9.89 -16.34
CA GLU A 2 9.73 8.47 -16.69
C GLU A 2 10.67 7.70 -15.73
N GLU A 3 11.44 8.42 -14.90
CA GLU A 3 12.61 7.85 -14.19
C GLU A 3 12.27 7.16 -12.85
N CYS A 4 10.99 7.14 -12.44
CA CYS A 4 10.55 6.55 -11.17
C CYS A 4 10.02 5.10 -11.32
N ARG A 5 10.03 4.54 -12.52
CA ARG A 5 9.66 3.13 -12.78
C ARG A 5 10.90 2.24 -12.88
N LYS A 6 11.77 2.23 -11.87
CA LYS A 6 12.63 1.06 -11.68
C LYS A 6 11.71 -0.09 -11.27
N LYS A 7 11.35 -0.96 -12.22
CA LYS A 7 10.71 -2.24 -11.88
C LYS A 7 11.67 -2.96 -10.93
N PHE A 8 11.21 -3.21 -9.71
CA PHE A 8 11.95 -4.09 -8.81
C PHE A 8 12.09 -5.44 -9.50
N SER A 9 13.29 -5.99 -9.57
CA SER A 9 13.51 -7.38 -9.97
C SER A 9 13.08 -8.33 -8.85
N LEU A 10 11.94 -8.06 -8.23
CA LEU A 10 11.35 -8.82 -7.13
C LEU A 10 10.17 -9.61 -7.70
N PRO A 11 9.96 -10.86 -7.25
CA PRO A 11 8.85 -11.69 -7.70
C PRO A 11 7.53 -11.26 -7.04
N LEU A 12 7.16 -9.99 -7.19
CA LEU A 12 5.88 -9.45 -6.75
C LEU A 12 4.88 -9.49 -7.92
N PRO A 13 3.60 -9.78 -7.68
CA PRO A 13 2.61 -9.80 -8.75
C PRO A 13 2.43 -8.40 -9.36
N GLU A 14 1.92 -8.36 -10.58
CA GLU A 14 1.48 -7.10 -11.19
C GLU A 14 0.14 -6.66 -10.54
N PRO A 15 -0.08 -5.35 -10.31
CA PRO A 15 -1.32 -4.88 -9.73
C PRO A 15 -2.54 -5.16 -10.62
N VAL A 16 -3.66 -5.53 -10.00
CA VAL A 16 -4.94 -5.78 -10.67
C VAL A 16 -5.77 -4.50 -10.89
N SER A 17 -5.49 -3.43 -10.15
CA SER A 17 -6.20 -2.13 -10.24
C SER A 17 -5.39 -0.95 -9.65
N ASP A 18 -5.99 0.24 -9.61
CA ASP A 18 -5.46 1.44 -8.92
C ASP A 18 -5.97 1.60 -7.46
N LYS A 19 -6.69 0.61 -6.92
CA LYS A 19 -7.18 0.58 -5.54
C LYS A 19 -6.35 -0.38 -4.69
N TRP A 20 -5.94 0.05 -3.50
CA TRP A 20 -5.01 -0.67 -2.65
C TRP A 20 -5.49 -0.76 -1.22
N ILE A 21 -5.38 -1.93 -0.62
CA ILE A 21 -5.59 -2.17 0.80
C ILE A 21 -4.21 -2.34 1.42
N VAL A 22 -3.90 -1.58 2.45
CA VAL A 22 -2.60 -1.64 3.14
C VAL A 22 -2.82 -2.18 4.54
N VAL A 23 -2.17 -3.30 4.84
CA VAL A 23 -2.20 -3.93 6.17
C VAL A 23 -0.78 -4.22 6.64
N THR A 24 -0.58 -4.24 7.96
CA THR A 24 0.57 -4.90 8.58
C THR A 24 0.13 -6.24 9.14
N SER A 25 0.99 -7.24 9.13
CA SER A 25 0.68 -8.51 9.79
C SER A 25 1.88 -9.05 10.54
N ILE A 26 1.62 -9.69 11.68
CA ILE A 26 2.61 -10.42 12.49
C ILE A 26 2.19 -11.89 12.70
N ARG A 27 1.12 -12.34 12.06
CA ARG A 27 0.53 -13.68 12.20
C ARG A 27 0.31 -14.30 10.82
N TYR A 28 -0.11 -15.56 10.78
CA TYR A 28 -0.62 -16.16 9.54
C TYR A 28 -1.87 -15.41 9.05
N PRO A 29 -2.21 -15.51 7.75
CA PRO A 29 -3.39 -14.86 7.19
C PRO A 29 -4.64 -15.20 8.00
N SER A 30 -5.23 -14.19 8.64
CA SER A 30 -6.51 -14.30 9.32
C SER A 30 -7.64 -14.47 8.29
N GLU A 31 -8.83 -14.85 8.76
CA GLU A 31 -10.03 -14.85 7.91
C GLU A 31 -10.35 -13.45 7.36
N ASP A 32 -9.98 -12.40 8.10
CA ASP A 32 -10.16 -11.02 7.65
C ASP A 32 -9.20 -10.66 6.52
N VAL A 33 -7.92 -11.05 6.61
CA VAL A 33 -6.95 -10.88 5.52
C VAL A 33 -7.39 -11.65 4.27
N LYS A 34 -7.86 -12.90 4.42
CA LYS A 34 -8.37 -13.70 3.29
C LYS A 34 -9.57 -13.02 2.62
N ARG A 35 -10.48 -12.44 3.42
CA ARG A 35 -11.62 -11.68 2.91
C ARG A 35 -11.20 -10.39 2.21
N LEU A 36 -10.21 -9.67 2.73
CA LEU A 36 -9.67 -8.47 2.07
C LEU A 36 -9.04 -8.84 0.72
N ALA A 37 -8.32 -9.97 0.66
CA ALA A 37 -7.72 -10.48 -0.57
C ALA A 37 -8.75 -10.93 -1.61
N SER A 38 -9.98 -11.26 -1.20
CA SER A 38 -11.05 -11.67 -2.12
C SER A 38 -11.88 -10.48 -2.66
N LEU A 39 -11.51 -9.24 -2.35
CA LEU A 39 -12.23 -8.06 -2.84
C LEU A 39 -11.85 -7.75 -4.29
N ASP A 40 -12.80 -7.91 -5.20
CA ASP A 40 -12.59 -7.65 -6.62
C ASP A 40 -12.16 -6.21 -6.89
N GLY A 41 -11.17 -6.06 -7.77
CA GLY A 41 -10.65 -4.75 -8.14
C GLY A 41 -9.85 -4.04 -7.03
N TRP A 42 -9.38 -4.77 -6.01
CA TRP A 42 -8.44 -4.28 -5.01
C TRP A 42 -7.15 -5.10 -5.02
N ASN A 43 -6.03 -4.40 -4.88
CA ASN A 43 -4.77 -5.02 -4.50
C ASN A 43 -4.67 -5.02 -2.98
N LEU A 44 -4.11 -6.07 -2.40
CA LEU A 44 -3.79 -6.14 -0.98
C LEU A 44 -2.27 -6.15 -0.81
N VAL A 45 -1.71 -5.14 -0.16
CA VAL A 45 -0.31 -5.17 0.28
C VAL A 45 -0.24 -5.50 1.76
N VAL A 46 0.49 -6.56 2.07
CA VAL A 46 0.74 -7.03 3.44
C VAL A 46 2.19 -6.72 3.81
N VAL A 47 2.37 -5.82 4.76
CA VAL A 47 3.70 -5.44 5.26
C VAL A 47 4.05 -6.33 6.46
N ALA A 48 5.07 -7.16 6.29
CA ALA A 48 5.56 -8.03 7.35
C ALA A 48 6.38 -7.26 8.40
N ASP A 49 6.36 -7.75 9.63
CA ASP A 49 7.35 -7.45 10.67
C ASP A 49 8.13 -8.71 11.10
N VAL A 50 9.07 -8.59 12.03
CA VAL A 50 9.94 -9.67 12.55
C VAL A 50 9.17 -10.89 13.03
N LYS A 51 8.00 -10.67 13.63
CA LYS A 51 7.15 -11.73 14.18
C LYS A 51 6.33 -12.47 13.12
N THR A 52 6.26 -11.97 11.90
CA THR A 52 5.52 -12.61 10.81
C THR A 52 6.13 -13.97 10.50
N PRO A 53 5.32 -15.03 10.33
CA PRO A 53 5.82 -16.32 9.87
C PRO A 53 6.67 -16.19 8.59
N LYS A 54 7.81 -16.87 8.52
CA LYS A 54 8.72 -16.78 7.37
C LYS A 54 8.17 -17.44 6.11
N ASP A 55 7.29 -18.41 6.30
CA ASP A 55 6.52 -19.15 5.32
C ASP A 55 5.11 -18.58 5.14
N TRP A 56 4.88 -17.33 5.56
CA TRP A 56 3.63 -16.63 5.28
C TRP A 56 3.39 -16.60 3.78
N HIS A 57 2.21 -17.07 3.36
CA HIS A 57 1.77 -17.05 1.98
C HIS A 57 0.25 -16.94 1.95
N LEU A 58 -0.26 -16.32 0.89
CA LEU A 58 -1.67 -16.30 0.57
C LEU A 58 -1.80 -16.25 -0.96
N ASP A 59 -2.23 -17.36 -1.54
CA ASP A 59 -2.38 -17.49 -2.99
C ASP A 59 -3.66 -16.81 -3.46
N ALA A 60 -3.56 -15.53 -3.80
CA ALA A 60 -4.63 -14.77 -4.42
C ALA A 60 -4.08 -13.71 -5.38
N PRO A 61 -4.78 -13.42 -6.48
CA PRO A 61 -4.37 -12.37 -7.41
C PRO A 61 -4.34 -11.01 -6.71
N GLY A 62 -3.32 -10.20 -7.00
CA GLY A 62 -3.19 -8.87 -6.40
C GLY A 62 -2.80 -8.84 -4.92
N VAL A 63 -2.32 -9.96 -4.35
CA VAL A 63 -1.72 -9.98 -3.00
C VAL A 63 -0.21 -9.77 -3.08
N HIS A 64 0.26 -8.65 -2.54
CA HIS A 64 1.66 -8.26 -2.51
C HIS A 64 2.22 -8.41 -1.09
N PHE A 65 2.99 -9.46 -0.86
CA PHE A 65 3.64 -9.68 0.44
C PHE A 65 5.01 -9.01 0.50
N LEU A 66 5.15 -8.01 1.37
CA LEU A 66 6.41 -7.30 1.60
C LEU A 66 7.10 -7.87 2.84
N SER A 67 7.83 -8.98 2.65
CA SER A 67 8.74 -9.51 3.67
C SER A 67 9.81 -8.49 4.05
N LEU A 68 10.47 -8.65 5.20
CA LEU A 68 11.57 -7.75 5.61
C LEU A 68 12.68 -7.65 4.54
N ASP A 69 13.01 -8.76 3.89
CA ASP A 69 14.00 -8.80 2.80
C ASP A 69 13.50 -8.10 1.52
N VAL A 70 12.21 -8.22 1.20
CA VAL A 70 11.60 -7.46 0.10
C VAL A 70 11.64 -5.96 0.41
N GLN A 71 11.27 -5.55 1.63
CA GLN A 71 11.24 -4.15 2.05
C GLN A 71 12.60 -3.46 1.87
N THR A 72 13.71 -4.12 2.21
CA THR A 72 15.06 -3.54 2.05
C THR A 72 15.44 -3.36 0.57
N LYS A 73 14.91 -4.22 -0.32
CA LYS A 73 15.14 -4.19 -1.77
C LYS A 73 14.25 -3.18 -2.50
N LEU A 74 13.23 -2.61 -1.85
CA LEU A 74 12.38 -1.56 -2.42
C LEU A 74 13.11 -0.22 -2.60
N GLY A 75 14.30 -0.04 -2.03
CA GLY A 75 15.10 1.18 -2.20
C GLY A 75 14.52 2.43 -1.52
N PHE A 76 13.47 2.29 -0.70
CA PHE A 76 12.95 3.39 0.11
C PHE A 76 13.89 3.69 1.29
N ARG A 77 14.34 4.95 1.42
CA ARG A 77 15.20 5.37 2.53
C ARG A 77 14.58 5.17 3.92
N ILE A 78 13.25 5.11 4.01
CA ILE A 78 12.55 4.94 5.28
C ILE A 78 12.76 3.54 5.88
N THR A 79 13.02 2.52 5.07
CA THR A 79 13.13 1.13 5.54
C THR A 79 14.32 0.92 6.48
N THR A 80 15.37 1.75 6.36
CA THR A 80 16.53 1.73 7.26
C THR A 80 16.32 2.52 8.55
N LEU A 81 15.28 3.34 8.62
CA LEU A 81 14.97 4.21 9.77
C LEU A 81 13.84 3.65 10.64
N LEU A 82 13.03 2.75 10.08
CA LEU A 82 11.88 2.20 10.79
C LEU A 82 12.30 1.10 11.77
N PRO A 83 11.94 1.21 13.05
CA PRO A 83 12.21 0.17 14.01
C PRO A 83 11.47 -1.13 13.64
N GLU A 84 12.05 -2.26 14.01
CA GLU A 84 11.37 -3.56 14.02
C GLU A 84 10.31 -3.60 15.13
N ASN A 85 9.32 -4.47 14.98
CA ASN A 85 8.16 -4.60 15.88
C ASN A 85 7.38 -3.29 16.02
N SER A 86 7.20 -2.56 14.91
CA SER A 86 6.56 -1.25 14.91
C SER A 86 5.54 -1.15 13.79
N TYR A 87 4.34 -0.72 14.18
CA TYR A 87 3.27 -0.38 13.25
C TYR A 87 3.68 0.66 12.20
N THR A 88 4.68 1.49 12.51
CA THR A 88 5.23 2.48 11.58
C THR A 88 5.76 1.86 10.28
N ARG A 89 6.03 0.55 10.25
CA ARG A 89 6.39 -0.18 9.03
C ARG A 89 5.31 -0.16 7.96
N LYS A 90 4.04 0.07 8.33
CA LYS A 90 2.94 0.27 7.39
C LYS A 90 3.23 1.35 6.33
N ASN A 91 4.04 2.34 6.68
CA ASN A 91 4.50 3.38 5.75
C ASN A 91 5.20 2.82 4.51
N VAL A 92 5.89 1.69 4.63
CA VAL A 92 6.49 1.01 3.48
C VAL A 92 5.42 0.53 2.50
N GLY A 93 4.29 0.03 3.01
CA GLY A 93 3.13 -0.38 2.23
C GLY A 93 2.48 0.80 1.48
N TYR A 94 2.36 1.96 2.12
CA TYR A 94 1.87 3.17 1.45
C TYR A 94 2.78 3.61 0.30
N LEU A 95 4.09 3.70 0.54
CA LEU A 95 5.05 4.09 -0.49
C LEU A 95 5.04 3.10 -1.65
N TYR A 96 4.96 1.81 -1.33
CA TYR A 96 4.83 0.76 -2.34
C TYR A 96 3.56 0.94 -3.19
N ALA A 97 2.39 1.07 -2.56
CA ALA A 97 1.12 1.26 -3.26
C ALA A 97 1.15 2.51 -4.17
N ILE A 98 1.66 3.64 -3.65
CA ILE A 98 1.81 4.89 -4.42
C ILE A 98 2.72 4.68 -5.63
N GLN A 99 3.88 4.05 -5.44
CA GLN A 99 4.81 3.77 -6.55
C GLN A 99 4.18 2.85 -7.62
N MET A 100 3.31 1.93 -7.20
CA MET A 100 2.57 1.03 -8.10
C MET A 100 1.34 1.69 -8.74
N GLY A 101 1.09 2.98 -8.50
CA GLY A 101 0.03 3.75 -9.16
C GLY A 101 -1.30 3.80 -8.41
N ALA A 102 -1.28 3.62 -7.08
CA ALA A 102 -2.48 3.77 -6.26
C ALA A 102 -3.13 5.15 -6.42
N LYS A 103 -4.44 5.16 -6.70
CA LYS A 103 -5.30 6.35 -6.55
C LYS A 103 -6.09 6.32 -5.25
N TRP A 104 -6.40 5.12 -4.76
CA TRP A 104 -7.16 4.90 -3.55
C TRP A 104 -6.41 3.94 -2.63
N ILE A 105 -6.29 4.32 -1.36
CA ILE A 105 -5.70 3.48 -0.33
C ILE A 105 -6.72 3.32 0.80
N TYR A 106 -7.09 2.06 1.07
CA TYR A 106 -7.85 1.67 2.24
C TYR A 106 -6.88 1.18 3.32
N ASP A 107 -6.79 1.93 4.41
CA ASP A 107 -5.96 1.63 5.56
C ASP A 107 -6.72 0.79 6.59
N THR A 108 -6.24 -0.43 6.89
CA THR A 108 -6.88 -1.31 7.89
C THR A 108 -5.88 -2.26 8.55
N ASP A 109 -6.21 -2.78 9.72
CA ASP A 109 -5.42 -3.82 10.39
C ASP A 109 -5.80 -5.23 9.91
N ASP A 110 -4.93 -6.20 10.16
CA ASP A 110 -5.11 -7.60 9.72
C ASP A 110 -6.19 -8.37 10.50
N ASP A 111 -6.77 -7.76 11.52
CA ASP A 111 -7.91 -8.24 12.31
C ASP A 111 -9.16 -7.37 12.17
N ASN A 112 -9.16 -6.43 11.23
CA ASN A 112 -10.29 -5.56 10.95
C ASN A 112 -10.81 -5.76 9.52
N LYS A 113 -12.14 -5.82 9.38
CA LYS A 113 -12.82 -5.92 8.09
C LYS A 113 -13.97 -4.92 7.98
N PRO A 114 -14.23 -4.37 6.79
CA PRO A 114 -15.42 -3.56 6.57
C PRO A 114 -16.68 -4.44 6.67
N PHE A 115 -17.64 -4.02 7.50
CA PHE A 115 -18.94 -4.67 7.67
C PHE A 115 -19.95 -4.15 6.63
N GLY A 116 -21.09 -4.84 6.47
CA GLY A 116 -22.16 -4.40 5.59
C GLY A 116 -21.78 -4.47 4.11
N LYS A 117 -21.83 -3.34 3.40
CA LYS A 117 -21.51 -3.23 1.96
C LYS A 117 -20.00 -3.33 1.64
N GLY A 118 -19.15 -3.58 2.64
CA GLY A 118 -17.70 -3.72 2.40
C GLY A 118 -17.09 -2.40 1.93
N LEU A 119 -16.22 -2.47 0.92
CA LEU A 119 -15.59 -1.28 0.32
C LEU A 119 -16.43 -0.63 -0.78
N ASP A 120 -17.58 -1.19 -1.13
CA ASP A 120 -18.51 -0.58 -2.09
C ASP A 120 -19.20 0.68 -1.52
N GLN A 121 -19.00 0.95 -0.23
CA GLN A 121 -19.42 2.19 0.42
C GLN A 121 -18.49 3.37 0.13
N PHE A 122 -17.30 3.14 -0.43
CA PHE A 122 -16.40 4.23 -0.79
C PHE A 122 -16.97 5.02 -1.96
N ASP A 123 -17.08 6.34 -1.77
CA ASP A 123 -17.36 7.26 -2.86
C ASP A 123 -16.06 7.49 -3.65
N PHE A 124 -15.97 6.85 -4.81
CA PHE A 124 -14.84 7.01 -5.73
C PHE A 124 -15.01 8.21 -6.66
N THR A 125 -16.04 9.05 -6.49
CA THR A 125 -16.23 10.26 -7.30
C THR A 125 -15.29 11.38 -6.84
N GLU A 126 -14.92 12.29 -7.75
CA GLU A 126 -14.10 13.46 -7.44
C GLU A 126 -14.82 14.52 -6.58
N ARG A 127 -16.05 14.25 -6.12
CA ARG A 127 -16.72 15.07 -5.10
C ARG A 127 -16.10 14.75 -3.74
N ILE A 128 -14.95 15.36 -3.49
CA ILE A 128 -14.26 15.30 -2.21
C ILE A 128 -15.20 15.81 -1.10
N SER A 129 -15.60 14.93 -0.18
CA SER A 129 -16.29 15.32 1.05
C SER A 129 -15.34 15.69 2.20
N SER A 130 -14.00 15.67 2.02
CA SER A 130 -13.03 16.34 2.93
C SER A 130 -11.58 16.40 2.42
N LEU A 131 -10.87 17.44 2.88
CA LEU A 131 -9.46 17.85 2.67
C LEU A 131 -8.78 17.45 1.34
N CYS A 132 -8.71 18.41 0.42
CA CYS A 132 -7.91 18.34 -0.79
C CYS A 132 -6.59 19.11 -0.59
N SER A 133 -5.44 18.48 -0.87
CA SER A 133 -4.14 19.17 -0.93
C SER A 133 -3.67 19.19 -2.39
N SER A 134 -3.58 20.38 -2.97
CA SER A 134 -2.96 20.61 -4.28
C SER A 134 -1.70 21.46 -4.09
N ARG A 135 -0.64 21.14 -4.81
CA ARG A 135 0.54 22.02 -4.94
C ARG A 135 0.32 22.89 -6.16
N ASN A 136 0.31 24.21 -5.97
CA ASN A 136 0.36 25.17 -7.07
C ASN A 136 1.78 25.17 -7.67
N ASP A 137 1.94 24.51 -8.83
CA ASP A 137 3.13 24.67 -9.66
C ASP A 137 2.97 25.93 -10.55
N SER A 138 3.03 27.10 -9.92
CA SER A 138 3.14 28.36 -10.65
C SER A 138 3.88 29.42 -9.82
N ALA A 139 5.18 29.21 -9.61
CA ALA A 139 6.11 30.29 -9.31
C ALA A 139 6.71 30.78 -10.64
N THR A 140 5.95 31.59 -11.38
CA THR A 140 6.52 32.39 -12.46
C THR A 140 7.27 33.54 -11.81
N ALA A 141 8.58 33.38 -11.62
CA ALA A 141 9.46 34.47 -11.25
C ALA A 141 9.43 35.53 -12.37
N THR A 142 8.72 36.63 -12.12
CA THR A 142 8.80 37.82 -12.98
C THR A 142 10.01 38.62 -12.50
N ASN A 143 11.11 38.57 -13.25
CA ASN A 143 12.20 39.51 -13.11
C ASN A 143 11.68 40.90 -13.50
N ILE A 144 11.73 41.85 -12.58
CA ILE A 144 11.55 43.27 -12.87
C ILE A 144 12.96 43.86 -13.00
N SER A 145 13.28 44.31 -14.22
CA SER A 145 14.38 45.22 -14.55
C SER A 145 14.03 46.64 -14.18
#